data_AF-A0A6G5A602-F1
#
_entry.id   AF-A0A6G5A602-F1
#
_cell.length_a   1.000
_cell.length_b   1.000
_cell.length_c   1.000
_cell.angle_alpha   90.00
_cell.angle_beta   90.00
_cell.angle_gamma   90.00
#
_symmetry.space_group_name_H-M   'P 1'
#
loop_
_entity.id
_entity.type
_entity.pdbx_description
1 polymer ?
#
loop_
_entity_poly.entity_id
_entity_poly.type
_entity_poly.pdbx_seq_one_letter_code
_entity_poly.pdbx_strand_id
1 'polypeptide(L)'
;MARTLVFKLILYASGLSVLDGACWSCLKRSHSIREFLFTKEPIWTHTTSANTRIRCLVDNVNAIEKRSVIFTRSCYSQGHKVSRIFQGTFDKFRKKHMDVTPRGMGTYFQEDMLYMRSDKSCAVIMVTYPFCGRYIVYDLRVKNSHIQRPPHPKCVQEYLKYEKYGKVIYDSSCQGILAAKGKPGLYQPN
;
A
#
# COMPACT_ATOMS: atom_id res chain seq x y z
N MET A 1 58.74 3.77 42.86
CA MET A 1 57.75 4.71 42.27
C MET A 1 57.53 4.41 40.79
N ALA A 2 56.99 3.25 40.44
CA ALA A 2 56.73 2.86 39.04
C ALA A 2 55.47 1.98 38.85
N ARG A 3 54.83 1.54 39.95
CA ARG A 3 53.68 0.62 39.90
C ARG A 3 52.31 1.31 39.90
N THR A 4 52.24 2.60 40.24
CA THR A 4 50.97 3.34 40.36
C THR A 4 50.57 4.12 39.10
N LEU A 5 51.46 4.23 38.11
CA LEU A 5 51.21 4.97 36.86
C LEU A 5 50.53 4.12 35.78
N VAL A 6 50.65 2.79 35.84
CA VAL A 6 50.06 1.90 34.83
C VAL A 6 48.54 1.77 35.00
N PHE A 7 48.03 1.82 36.24
CA PHE A 7 46.58 1.70 36.50
C PHE A 7 45.75 2.93 36.09
N LYS A 8 46.35 4.13 36.01
CA LYS A 8 45.65 5.32 35.55
C LYS A 8 45.58 5.44 34.02
N LEU A 9 46.49 4.80 33.29
CA LEU A 9 46.44 4.76 31.82
C LEU A 9 45.43 3.73 31.30
N ILE A 10 45.18 2.64 32.05
CA ILE A 10 44.20 1.63 31.66
C ILE A 10 42.76 2.12 31.86
N LEU A 11 42.50 2.97 32.85
CA LEU A 11 41.15 3.52 33.10
C LEU A 11 40.74 4.68 32.17
N TYR A 12 41.66 5.25 31.39
CA TYR A 12 41.32 6.23 30.36
C TYR A 12 41.07 5.59 28.97
N ALA A 13 41.37 4.31 28.80
CA ALA A 13 41.17 3.60 27.54
C ALA A 13 39.77 2.97 27.39
N SER A 14 38.90 3.07 28.40
CA SER A 14 37.51 2.61 28.32
C SER A 14 36.50 3.71 27.97
N GLY A 15 36.97 4.94 27.73
CA GLY A 15 36.10 6.11 27.48
C GLY A 15 35.86 6.46 26.01
N LEU A 16 36.40 5.69 25.04
CA LEU A 16 36.44 6.10 23.62
C LEU A 16 35.80 5.11 22.63
N SER A 17 35.05 4.11 23.09
CA SER A 17 34.27 3.23 22.20
C SER A 17 32.76 3.53 22.23
N VAL A 18 32.38 4.81 22.33
CA VAL A 18 30.99 5.26 22.13
C VAL A 18 30.91 6.18 20.90
N LEU A 19 31.59 5.80 19.82
CA LEU A 19 31.40 6.40 18.50
C LEU A 19 31.69 5.31 17.47
N ASP A 20 30.76 4.37 17.32
CA ASP A 20 30.45 3.66 16.05
C ASP A 20 29.43 2.54 16.29
N GLY A 21 28.45 2.80 17.15
CA GLY A 21 27.13 2.25 16.94
C GLY A 21 26.41 3.09 15.91
N ALA A 22 26.92 3.16 14.67
CA ALA A 22 26.05 3.55 13.56
C ALA A 22 24.87 2.58 13.65
N CYS A 23 23.74 3.07 14.16
CA CYS A 23 22.49 2.32 14.17
C CYS A 23 22.15 2.08 12.70
N TRP A 24 22.72 1.02 12.10
CA TRP A 24 22.41 0.57 10.74
C TRP A 24 20.92 0.24 10.64
N SER A 25 20.26 0.00 11.77
CA SER A 25 18.81 -0.16 11.92
C SER A 25 18.01 1.16 11.93
N CYS A 26 18.65 2.33 12.00
CA CYS A 26 17.96 3.63 12.05
C CYS A 26 17.84 4.32 10.68
N LEU A 27 18.46 3.79 9.61
CA LEU A 27 18.11 4.19 8.25
C LEU A 27 16.76 3.55 7.90
N LYS A 28 15.65 4.09 8.43
CA LYS A 28 14.29 3.66 8.08
C LYS A 28 14.16 3.74 6.56
N ARG A 29 14.23 2.60 5.88
CA ARG A 29 14.01 2.48 4.44
C ARG A 29 12.65 3.10 4.15
N SER A 30 12.67 4.27 3.52
CA SER A 30 11.44 4.99 3.19
C SER A 30 10.74 4.24 2.06
N HIS A 31 9.75 3.43 2.44
CA HIS A 31 8.92 2.69 1.50
C HIS A 31 8.22 3.62 0.52
N SER A 32 8.20 3.23 -0.75
CA SER A 32 7.49 3.95 -1.81
C SER A 32 6.26 3.18 -2.28
N ILE A 33 5.23 3.90 -2.73
CA ILE A 33 4.03 3.24 -3.30
C ILE A 33 4.39 2.42 -4.55
N ARG A 34 5.41 2.86 -5.29
CA ARG A 34 6.00 2.10 -6.40
C ARG A 34 6.54 0.73 -5.95
N GLU A 35 7.23 0.65 -4.81
CA GLU A 35 7.73 -0.63 -4.28
C GLU A 35 6.58 -1.60 -3.96
N PHE A 36 5.45 -1.09 -3.46
CA PHE A 36 4.27 -1.91 -3.24
C PHE A 36 3.68 -2.40 -4.56
N LEU A 37 3.53 -1.53 -5.55
CA LEU A 37 2.93 -1.89 -6.85
C LEU A 37 3.85 -2.72 -7.75
N PHE A 38 5.14 -2.81 -7.46
CA PHE A 38 6.10 -3.62 -8.21
C PHE A 38 5.90 -5.12 -7.94
N THR A 39 4.88 -5.71 -8.56
CA THR A 39 4.57 -7.14 -8.51
C THR A 39 3.93 -7.61 -9.83
N LYS A 40 3.93 -8.92 -10.05
CA LYS A 40 3.12 -9.57 -11.10
C LYS A 40 1.80 -10.15 -10.56
N GLU A 41 1.63 -10.22 -9.25
CA GLU A 41 0.44 -10.82 -8.65
C GLU A 41 -0.70 -9.79 -8.50
N PRO A 42 -1.97 -10.25 -8.48
CA PRO A 42 -3.10 -9.38 -8.16
C PRO A 42 -2.97 -8.73 -6.77
N ILE A 43 -3.44 -7.50 -6.65
CA ILE A 43 -3.51 -6.77 -5.38
C ILE A 43 -4.97 -6.59 -5.02
N TRP A 44 -5.40 -7.21 -3.93
CA TRP A 44 -6.79 -7.18 -3.48
C TRP A 44 -7.00 -6.07 -2.46
N THR A 45 -8.10 -5.33 -2.59
CA THR A 45 -8.61 -4.56 -1.46
C THR A 45 -9.39 -5.51 -0.57
N HIS A 46 -8.84 -5.81 0.60
CA HIS A 46 -9.49 -6.69 1.57
C HIS A 46 -10.57 -5.93 2.34
N THR A 47 -10.22 -4.77 2.87
CA THR A 47 -11.11 -3.90 3.66
C THR A 47 -11.09 -2.49 3.09
N THR A 48 -12.22 -1.80 3.05
CA THR A 48 -12.33 -0.40 2.63
C THR A 48 -13.27 0.39 3.54
N SER A 49 -13.01 1.68 3.74
CA SER A 49 -13.93 2.59 4.43
C SER A 49 -14.98 3.18 3.50
N ALA A 50 -14.90 2.92 2.19
CA ALA A 50 -15.86 3.42 1.22
C ALA A 50 -17.26 2.86 1.49
N ASN A 51 -18.27 3.73 1.45
CA ASN A 51 -19.68 3.31 1.54
C ASN A 51 -20.16 2.68 0.22
N THR A 52 -19.67 1.48 -0.08
CA THR A 52 -19.89 0.83 -1.38
C THR A 52 -20.55 -0.54 -1.26
N ARG A 53 -21.28 -0.92 -2.32
CA ARG A 53 -21.81 -2.29 -2.52
C ARG A 53 -20.88 -3.15 -3.37
N ILE A 54 -19.75 -2.61 -3.82
CA ILE A 54 -18.76 -3.33 -4.60
C ILE A 54 -18.15 -4.49 -3.79
N ARG A 55 -17.83 -5.60 -4.47
CA ARG A 55 -17.07 -6.73 -3.94
C ARG A 55 -15.88 -7.06 -4.84
N CYS A 56 -14.91 -7.78 -4.29
CA CYS A 56 -13.79 -8.35 -5.03
C CYS A 56 -12.99 -7.33 -5.82
N LEU A 57 -12.73 -6.17 -5.20
CA LEU A 57 -11.93 -5.12 -5.82
C LEU A 57 -10.47 -5.56 -5.92
N VAL A 58 -9.94 -5.57 -7.13
CA VAL A 58 -8.60 -6.08 -7.45
C VAL A 58 -7.90 -5.21 -8.48
N ASP A 59 -6.63 -4.96 -8.24
CA ASP A 59 -5.72 -4.29 -9.17
C ASP A 59 -4.72 -5.28 -9.75
N ASN A 60 -4.68 -5.36 -11.07
CA ASN A 60 -3.67 -6.11 -11.81
C ASN A 60 -2.74 -5.13 -12.51
N VAL A 61 -1.46 -5.13 -12.14
CA VAL A 61 -0.46 -4.24 -12.75
C VAL A 61 -0.11 -4.75 -14.16
N ASN A 62 -0.41 -3.96 -15.18
CA ASN A 62 -0.11 -4.27 -16.57
C ASN A 62 1.34 -3.91 -16.92
N ALA A 63 1.79 -2.73 -16.50
CA ALA A 63 3.12 -2.21 -16.75
C ALA A 63 3.53 -1.25 -15.64
N ILE A 64 4.82 -1.22 -15.30
CA ILE A 64 5.35 -0.30 -14.30
C ILE A 64 6.71 0.23 -14.75
N GLU A 65 6.83 1.55 -14.77
CA GLU A 65 8.04 2.25 -15.16
C GLU A 65 8.63 3.01 -13.96
N LYS A 66 9.59 3.90 -14.20
CA LYS A 66 10.20 4.72 -13.16
C LYS A 66 9.22 5.76 -12.60
N ARG A 67 8.37 6.35 -13.44
CA ARG A 67 7.48 7.47 -13.08
C ARG A 67 5.99 7.15 -13.22
N SER A 68 5.64 5.98 -13.73
CA SER A 68 4.26 5.62 -14.01
C SER A 68 3.97 4.15 -13.75
N VAL A 69 2.69 3.84 -13.62
CA VAL A 69 2.15 2.49 -13.55
C VAL A 69 0.84 2.45 -14.33
N ILE A 70 0.62 1.39 -15.09
CA ILE A 70 -0.64 1.09 -15.75
C ILE A 70 -1.20 -0.16 -15.07
N PHE A 71 -2.44 -0.09 -14.60
CA PHE A 71 -3.11 -1.21 -13.96
C PHE A 71 -4.57 -1.31 -14.36
N THR A 72 -5.07 -2.54 -14.42
CA THR A 72 -6.48 -2.85 -14.60
C THR A 72 -7.11 -3.08 -13.24
N ARG A 73 -8.05 -2.22 -12.86
CA ARG A 73 -8.88 -2.38 -11.67
C ARG A 73 -10.18 -3.07 -12.06
N SER A 74 -10.48 -4.18 -11.40
CA SER A 74 -11.70 -4.98 -11.61
C SER A 74 -12.47 -5.14 -10.30
N CYS A 75 -13.79 -5.24 -10.39
CA CYS A 75 -14.64 -5.56 -9.25
C CYS A 75 -15.98 -6.15 -9.68
N TYR A 76 -16.71 -6.73 -8.74
CA TYR A 76 -18.14 -7.01 -8.92
C TYR A 76 -18.95 -5.80 -8.44
N SER A 77 -19.71 -5.20 -9.34
CA SER A 77 -20.72 -4.19 -9.04
C SER A 77 -22.08 -4.73 -9.45
N GLN A 78 -23.04 -4.76 -8.52
CA GLN A 78 -24.38 -5.32 -8.75
C GLN A 78 -24.35 -6.74 -9.38
N GLY A 79 -23.40 -7.58 -8.96
CA GLY A 79 -23.24 -8.94 -9.48
C GLY A 79 -22.50 -9.07 -10.82
N HIS A 80 -22.15 -7.97 -11.48
CA HIS A 80 -21.44 -7.98 -12.76
C HIS A 80 -19.98 -7.55 -12.61
N LYS A 81 -19.09 -8.21 -13.34
CA LYS A 81 -17.68 -7.80 -13.41
C LYS A 81 -17.58 -6.50 -14.22
N VAL A 82 -17.08 -5.46 -13.56
CA VAL A 82 -16.67 -4.19 -14.15
C VAL A 82 -15.15 -4.15 -14.16
N SER A 83 -14.55 -3.58 -15.21
CA SER A 83 -13.08 -3.44 -15.30
C SER A 83 -12.72 -2.15 -16.00
N ARG A 84 -11.70 -1.46 -15.48
CA ARG A 84 -11.19 -0.20 -16.03
C ARG A 84 -9.67 -0.16 -15.93
N ILE A 85 -9.06 0.48 -16.92
CA ILE A 85 -7.61 0.71 -16.96
C ILE A 85 -7.34 2.08 -16.38
N PHE A 86 -6.36 2.16 -15.49
CA PHE A 86 -5.90 3.38 -14.86
C PHE A 86 -4.41 3.58 -15.14
N GLN A 87 -4.01 4.84 -15.21
CA GLN A 87 -2.61 5.25 -15.21
C GLN A 87 -2.31 6.00 -13.92
N GLY A 88 -1.42 5.46 -13.11
CA GLY A 88 -0.84 6.13 -11.96
C GLY A 88 0.45 6.87 -12.35
N THR A 89 0.63 8.09 -11.87
CA THR A 89 1.86 8.88 -12.01
C THR A 89 2.49 9.08 -10.64
N PHE A 90 3.70 8.57 -10.45
CA PHE A 90 4.43 8.67 -9.19
C PHE A 90 4.98 10.07 -8.98
N ASP A 91 4.77 10.63 -7.79
CA ASP A 91 5.36 11.91 -7.42
C ASP A 91 6.87 11.75 -7.15
N LYS A 92 7.67 12.63 -7.76
CA LYS A 92 9.14 12.61 -7.68
C LYS A 92 9.64 12.84 -6.25
N PHE A 93 8.94 13.66 -5.47
CA PHE A 93 9.36 14.10 -4.14
C PHE A 93 8.56 13.38 -3.04
N ARG A 94 7.28 13.10 -3.28
CA ARG A 94 6.42 12.34 -2.37
C ARG A 94 6.37 10.87 -2.76
N LYS A 95 7.38 10.10 -2.37
CA LYS A 95 7.54 8.66 -2.73
C LYS A 95 6.32 7.76 -2.42
N LYS A 96 5.44 8.19 -1.52
CA LYS A 96 4.24 7.46 -1.10
C LYS A 96 2.98 7.87 -1.86
N HIS A 97 3.08 8.87 -2.73
CA HIS A 97 1.96 9.49 -3.42
C HIS A 97 1.96 9.12 -4.91
N MET A 98 0.77 8.94 -5.47
CA MET A 98 0.55 8.95 -6.91
C MET A 98 -0.79 9.57 -7.27
N ASP A 99 -0.81 10.27 -8.41
CA ASP A 99 -2.05 10.72 -9.04
C ASP A 99 -2.52 9.64 -10.03
N VAL A 100 -3.81 9.32 -10.00
CA VAL A 100 -4.40 8.24 -10.80
C VAL A 100 -5.47 8.80 -11.73
N THR A 101 -5.30 8.53 -13.03
CA THR A 101 -6.23 8.94 -14.07
C THR A 101 -6.83 7.71 -14.77
N PRO A 102 -8.15 7.68 -15.01
CA PRO A 102 -8.76 6.63 -15.82
C PRO A 102 -8.37 6.79 -17.28
N ARG A 103 -8.18 5.67 -17.98
CA ARG A 103 -8.11 5.68 -19.44
C ARG A 103 -9.53 5.78 -20.01
N GLY A 104 -9.91 6.96 -20.48
CA GLY A 104 -11.26 7.27 -20.99
C GLY A 104 -12.08 8.07 -19.98
N MET A 105 -13.41 7.94 -20.02
CA MET A 105 -14.30 8.64 -19.07
C MET A 105 -14.20 8.07 -17.66
N GLY A 106 -14.10 8.95 -16.67
CA GLY A 106 -14.10 8.63 -15.25
C GLY A 106 -13.51 9.75 -14.40
N THR A 107 -13.51 9.54 -13.08
CA THR A 107 -12.99 10.50 -12.12
C THR A 107 -11.52 10.22 -11.81
N TYR A 108 -10.69 11.26 -11.82
CA TYR A 108 -9.32 11.19 -11.32
C TYR A 108 -9.30 11.14 -9.79
N PHE A 109 -8.30 10.48 -9.21
CA PHE A 109 -8.14 10.39 -7.76
C PHE A 109 -6.67 10.29 -7.40
N GLN A 110 -6.37 10.48 -6.12
CA GLN A 110 -4.99 10.41 -5.60
C GLN A 110 -4.87 9.22 -4.66
N GLU A 111 -3.74 8.53 -4.67
CA GLU A 111 -3.44 7.46 -3.71
C GLU A 111 -2.18 7.79 -2.91
N ASP A 112 -2.30 7.77 -1.59
CA ASP A 112 -1.21 7.94 -0.63
C ASP A 112 -1.03 6.67 0.20
N MET A 113 0.16 6.08 0.15
CA MET A 113 0.51 4.91 0.94
C MET A 113 0.87 5.30 2.37
N LEU A 114 -0.06 5.06 3.30
CA LEU A 114 0.10 5.40 4.72
C LEU A 114 1.06 4.41 5.41
N TYR A 115 0.91 3.13 5.09
CA TYR A 115 1.70 2.05 5.66
C TYR A 115 1.95 0.94 4.64
N MET A 116 3.09 0.26 4.77
CA MET A 116 3.39 -0.99 4.06
C MET A 116 4.20 -1.90 4.98
N ARG A 117 3.90 -3.21 4.96
CA ARG A 117 4.72 -4.21 5.66
C ARG A 117 6.08 -4.36 4.97
N SER A 118 7.12 -4.72 5.72
CA SER A 118 8.50 -4.85 5.20
C SER A 118 8.63 -5.86 4.06
N ASP A 119 7.84 -6.94 4.09
CA ASP A 119 7.77 -7.95 3.02
C ASP A 119 6.73 -7.63 1.93
N LYS A 120 6.11 -6.45 1.99
CA LYS A 120 5.17 -5.91 1.00
C LYS A 120 3.87 -6.71 0.84
N SER A 121 3.55 -7.63 1.76
CA SER A 121 2.34 -8.44 1.64
C SER A 121 1.05 -7.63 1.73
N CYS A 122 1.08 -6.49 2.42
CA CYS A 122 -0.05 -5.63 2.64
C CYS A 122 0.36 -4.17 2.84
N ALA A 123 -0.57 -3.27 2.52
CA ALA A 123 -0.42 -1.84 2.65
C ALA A 123 -1.76 -1.19 3.02
N VAL A 124 -1.68 -0.03 3.66
CA VAL A 124 -2.83 0.85 3.92
C VAL A 124 -2.71 2.04 2.98
N ILE A 125 -3.72 2.22 2.14
CA ILE A 125 -3.76 3.25 1.09
C ILE A 125 -4.90 4.22 1.41
N MET A 126 -4.61 5.51 1.43
CA MET A 126 -5.60 6.57 1.41
C MET A 126 -5.91 6.92 -0.04
N VAL A 127 -7.19 6.94 -0.40
CA VAL A 127 -7.66 7.35 -1.72
C VAL A 127 -8.44 8.64 -1.56
N THR A 128 -8.03 9.69 -2.28
CA THR A 128 -8.69 11.00 -2.24
C THR A 128 -9.36 11.28 -3.58
N TYR A 129 -10.69 11.45 -3.54
CA TYR A 129 -11.50 11.89 -4.67
C TYR A 129 -11.78 13.39 -4.53
N PRO A 130 -11.31 14.23 -5.47
CA PRO A 130 -11.40 15.68 -5.39
C PRO A 130 -12.77 16.25 -5.86
N PHE A 131 -13.87 15.52 -5.66
CA PHE A 131 -15.20 15.89 -6.17
C PHE A 131 -16.07 16.58 -5.10
N CYS A 132 -16.52 17.81 -5.36
CA CYS A 132 -17.47 18.57 -4.51
C CYS A 132 -17.17 18.49 -3.00
N GLY A 133 -15.89 18.66 -2.65
CA GLY A 133 -15.34 18.31 -1.35
C GLY A 133 -14.23 17.27 -1.50
N ARG A 134 -13.35 17.13 -0.52
CA ARG A 134 -12.40 16.01 -0.52
C ARG A 134 -13.11 14.80 0.08
N TYR A 135 -13.48 13.83 -0.74
CA TYR A 135 -13.96 12.54 -0.25
C TYR A 135 -12.76 11.61 -0.11
N ILE A 136 -12.51 11.16 1.13
CA ILE A 136 -11.35 10.35 1.49
C ILE A 136 -11.84 8.97 1.91
N VAL A 137 -11.22 7.94 1.36
CA VAL A 137 -11.42 6.55 1.78
C VAL A 137 -10.09 5.89 2.10
N TYR A 138 -10.14 4.90 2.97
CA TYR A 138 -8.98 4.11 3.39
C TYR A 138 -9.17 2.66 2.96
N ASP A 139 -8.16 2.11 2.29
CA ASP A 139 -8.13 0.74 1.81
C ASP A 139 -7.00 -0.04 2.51
N LEU A 140 -7.34 -1.21 3.05
CA LEU A 140 -6.37 -2.25 3.40
C LEU A 140 -6.19 -3.17 2.19
N ARG A 141 -5.04 -3.05 1.52
CA ARG A 141 -4.70 -3.85 0.34
C ARG A 141 -3.73 -4.98 0.68
N VAL A 142 -3.92 -6.14 0.07
CA VAL A 142 -3.17 -7.36 0.34
C VAL A 142 -2.82 -8.06 -0.96
N LYS A 143 -1.60 -8.58 -1.04
CA LYS A 143 -1.09 -9.35 -2.18
C LYS A 143 -1.78 -10.70 -2.31
N ASN A 144 -1.99 -11.17 -3.54
CA ASN A 144 -2.66 -12.43 -3.80
C ASN A 144 -2.00 -13.63 -3.11
N SER A 145 -0.67 -13.69 -3.04
CA SER A 145 0.07 -14.72 -2.30
C SER A 145 -0.26 -14.80 -0.80
N HIS A 146 -0.84 -13.74 -0.22
CA HIS A 146 -1.12 -13.61 1.21
C HIS A 146 -2.61 -13.48 1.54
N ILE A 147 -3.49 -13.42 0.53
CA ILE A 147 -4.92 -13.11 0.73
C ILE A 147 -5.73 -14.29 1.30
N GLN A 148 -5.22 -15.52 1.16
CA GLN A 148 -5.90 -16.73 1.66
C GLN A 148 -5.91 -16.83 3.20
N ARG A 149 -5.16 -15.96 3.88
CA ARG A 149 -5.11 -15.85 5.34
C ARG A 149 -5.61 -14.47 5.73
N PRO A 150 -6.06 -14.28 6.99
CA PRO A 150 -6.35 -12.95 7.50
C PRO A 150 -5.18 -11.99 7.25
N PRO A 151 -5.43 -10.72 6.89
CA PRO A 151 -4.38 -9.73 6.71
C PRO A 151 -3.50 -9.66 7.96
N HIS A 152 -2.22 -9.38 7.76
CA HIS A 152 -1.28 -9.34 8.87
C HIS A 152 -1.73 -8.36 9.96
N PRO A 153 -1.67 -8.74 11.26
CA PRO A 153 -2.19 -7.92 12.36
C PRO A 153 -1.67 -6.48 12.34
N LYS A 154 -0.40 -6.27 11.98
CA LYS A 154 0.18 -4.92 11.87
C LYS A 154 -0.48 -4.05 10.80
N CYS A 155 -0.84 -4.61 9.64
CA CYS A 155 -1.57 -3.83 8.62
C CYS A 155 -2.99 -3.50 9.08
N VAL A 156 -3.64 -4.43 9.80
CA VAL A 156 -4.96 -4.18 10.39
C VAL A 156 -4.88 -3.08 11.45
N GLN A 157 -3.89 -3.13 12.36
CA GLN A 157 -3.66 -2.10 13.36
C GLN A 157 -3.40 -0.72 12.73
N GLU A 158 -2.59 -0.65 11.68
CA GLU A 158 -2.32 0.60 10.97
C GLU A 158 -3.56 1.13 10.24
N TYR A 159 -4.41 0.26 9.70
CA TYR A 159 -5.69 0.64 9.11
C TYR A 159 -6.66 1.22 10.16
N LEU A 160 -6.77 0.56 11.31
CA LEU A 160 -7.69 0.94 12.40
C LEU A 160 -7.37 2.31 13.03
N LYS A 161 -6.18 2.88 12.77
CA LYS A 161 -5.86 4.27 13.14
C LYS A 161 -6.68 5.30 12.36
N TYR A 162 -7.18 4.93 11.18
CA TYR A 162 -7.90 5.82 10.28
C TYR A 162 -9.40 5.47 10.20
N GLU A 163 -9.75 4.19 10.18
CA GLU A 163 -11.14 3.74 10.13
C GLU A 163 -11.36 2.51 11.04
N LYS A 164 -12.34 2.59 11.93
CA LYS A 164 -12.68 1.50 12.87
C LYS A 164 -13.69 0.51 12.29
N TYR A 165 -14.57 0.97 11.38
CA TYR A 165 -15.72 0.22 10.89
C TYR A 165 -15.64 -0.10 9.39
N GLY A 166 -14.41 -0.32 8.89
CA GLY A 166 -14.16 -0.67 7.49
C GLY A 166 -14.90 -1.94 7.07
N LYS A 167 -15.42 -1.94 5.85
CA LYS A 167 -16.13 -3.07 5.26
C LYS A 167 -15.15 -4.05 4.61
N VAL A 168 -15.21 -5.32 4.98
CA VAL A 168 -14.51 -6.38 4.26
C VAL A 168 -15.23 -6.66 2.94
N ILE A 169 -14.53 -6.53 1.81
CA ILE A 169 -15.09 -6.70 0.46
C ILE A 169 -14.45 -7.87 -0.30
N TYR A 170 -13.49 -8.55 0.33
CA TYR A 170 -12.86 -9.77 -0.19
C TYR A 170 -13.39 -11.01 0.53
N ASP A 171 -13.58 -12.08 -0.23
CA ASP A 171 -13.74 -13.45 0.26
C ASP A 171 -13.14 -14.42 -0.78
N SER A 172 -13.05 -15.71 -0.45
CA SER A 172 -12.40 -16.70 -1.30
C SER A 172 -13.04 -16.87 -2.69
N SER A 173 -14.33 -16.57 -2.86
CA SER A 173 -14.99 -16.64 -4.17
C SER A 173 -14.49 -15.56 -5.13
N CYS A 174 -13.87 -14.49 -4.61
CA CYS A 174 -13.36 -13.39 -5.43
C CYS A 174 -12.31 -13.82 -6.43
N GLN A 175 -11.57 -14.91 -6.19
CA GLN A 175 -10.60 -15.45 -7.15
C GLN A 175 -11.21 -15.71 -8.53
N GLY A 176 -12.50 -16.02 -8.60
CA GLY A 176 -13.23 -16.22 -9.86
C GLY A 176 -13.23 -14.99 -10.78
N ILE A 177 -13.09 -13.78 -10.25
CA ILE A 177 -13.07 -12.55 -11.06
C ILE A 177 -11.87 -12.52 -12.02
N LEU A 178 -10.77 -13.21 -11.68
CA LEU A 178 -9.56 -13.25 -12.51
C LEU A 178 -9.78 -14.01 -13.82
N ALA A 179 -10.67 -15.00 -13.81
CA ALA A 179 -11.05 -15.78 -14.99
C ALA A 179 -12.27 -15.21 -15.75
N ALA A 180 -13.13 -14.42 -15.07
CA ALA A 180 -14.37 -13.92 -15.65
C ALA A 180 -14.14 -12.88 -16.77
N LYS A 181 -14.94 -12.92 -17.84
CA LYS A 181 -15.00 -11.86 -18.86
C LYS A 181 -15.82 -10.68 -18.33
N GLY A 182 -15.30 -9.46 -18.41
CA GLY A 182 -16.01 -8.25 -17.96
C GLY A 182 -17.00 -7.74 -19.01
N LYS A 183 -18.06 -7.05 -18.57
CA LYS A 183 -18.86 -6.20 -19.47
C LYS A 183 -18.26 -4.78 -19.51
N PRO A 184 -18.29 -4.05 -20.63
CA PRO A 184 -17.97 -2.63 -20.63
C PRO A 184 -19.00 -1.91 -19.72
N GLY A 185 -18.56 -1.28 -18.63
CA GLY A 185 -19.45 -0.63 -17.67
C GLY A 185 -18.74 0.46 -16.87
N LEU A 186 -19.41 1.57 -16.59
CA LEU A 186 -18.82 2.69 -15.83
C LEU A 186 -18.43 2.23 -14.42
N TYR A 187 -17.19 2.51 -14.01
CA TYR A 187 -16.78 2.34 -12.63
C TYR A 187 -17.43 3.48 -11.85
N GLN A 188 -18.39 3.13 -11.00
CA GLN A 188 -19.06 4.05 -10.10
C GLN A 188 -18.66 3.68 -8.66
N PRO A 189 -17.64 4.34 -8.10
CA PRO A 189 -17.44 4.32 -6.66
C PRO A 189 -18.55 5.22 -6.10
N ASN A 190 -19.71 4.63 -5.80
CA ASN A 190 -20.67 5.32 -4.92
C ASN A 190 -20.01 5.57 -3.57
#